data_AF-A0A0G1TST2-F1
#
_entry.id   AF-A0A0G1TST2-F1
#
_cell.length_a   1.000
_cell.length_b   1.000
_cell.length_c   1.000
_cell.angle_alpha   90.00
_cell.angle_beta   90.00
_cell.angle_gamma   90.00
#
_symmetry.space_group_name_H-M   'P 1'
#
loop_
_entity.id
_entity.type
_entity.pdbx_description
1 polymer ?
#
loop_
_entity_poly.entity_id
_entity_poly.type
_entity_poly.pdbx_seq_one_letter_code
_entity_poly.pdbx_strand_id
1 'polypeptide(L)'
;MCLTGWGRVKRLRCGRQKSLKKLRKKLAILLAFVEQRPAYQVAQEHGVSYPVVTRVFRTIRELLYHQCELEGKRLSGDIEIDEAYFGGRRKGQARPGS
;
A
#
# COMPACT_ATOMS: atom_id res chain seq x y z
N MET A 1 26.57 -1.19 -14.51
CA MET A 1 27.00 0.03 -13.80
C MET A 1 26.09 1.18 -14.20
N CYS A 2 25.38 1.81 -13.26
CA CYS A 2 24.48 2.93 -13.56
C CYS A 2 25.26 4.25 -13.51
N LEU A 3 25.32 4.98 -14.63
CA LEU A 3 25.95 6.30 -14.71
C LEU A 3 25.12 7.31 -13.89
N THR A 4 25.49 7.50 -12.63
CA THR A 4 24.84 8.43 -11.70
C THR A 4 25.32 9.85 -11.96
N GLY A 5 24.78 10.48 -13.00
CA GLY A 5 24.79 11.94 -13.13
C GLY A 5 23.78 12.54 -12.15
N TRP A 6 24.26 12.96 -10.98
CA TRP A 6 23.62 13.87 -10.01
C TRP A 6 22.09 13.71 -9.84
N GLY A 7 21.69 12.84 -8.91
CA GLY A 7 20.32 12.78 -8.39
C GLY A 7 19.25 12.18 -9.30
N ARG A 8 19.61 11.72 -10.51
CA ARG A 8 18.71 11.02 -11.44
C ARG A 8 19.21 9.60 -11.73
N VAL A 9 18.27 8.69 -11.89
CA VAL A 9 18.51 7.29 -12.30
C VAL A 9 17.94 7.10 -13.70
N LYS A 10 18.80 6.71 -14.64
CA LYS A 10 18.41 6.38 -16.02
C LYS A 10 17.98 4.92 -16.10
N ARG A 11 16.80 4.64 -16.64
CA ARG A 11 16.38 3.26 -16.94
C ARG A 11 17.15 2.76 -18.16
N LEU A 12 17.86 1.64 -18.03
CA LEU A 12 18.66 1.05 -19.12
C LEU A 12 17.82 0.68 -20.35
N ARG A 13 16.60 0.17 -20.13
CA ARG A 13 15.71 -0.30 -21.21
C ARG A 13 15.07 0.77 -22.10
N CYS A 14 14.86 1.99 -21.60
CA CYS A 14 14.14 3.01 -22.38
C CYS A 14 14.69 4.44 -22.23
N GLY A 15 15.86 4.60 -21.62
CA GLY A 15 16.51 5.90 -21.42
C GLY A 15 15.81 6.88 -20.49
N ARG A 16 14.56 6.61 -20.07
CA ARG A 16 13.79 7.49 -19.17
C ARG A 16 14.52 7.70 -17.85
N GLN A 17 14.62 8.96 -17.44
CA GLN A 17 15.24 9.34 -16.19
C GLN A 17 14.18 9.55 -15.10
N LYS A 18 14.47 9.12 -13.87
CA LYS A 18 13.66 9.42 -12.69
C LYS A 18 14.54 10.04 -11.62
N SER A 19 13.97 10.93 -10.81
CA SER A 19 14.66 11.43 -9.62
C SER A 19 14.90 10.28 -8.63
N LEU A 20 16.13 10.15 -8.17
CA LEU A 20 16.53 9.18 -7.15
C LEU A 20 15.74 9.40 -5.84
N LYS A 21 15.53 10.66 -5.45
CA LYS A 21 14.72 11.03 -4.28
C LYS A 21 13.27 10.51 -4.40
N LYS A 22 12.65 10.69 -5.56
CA LYS A 22 11.29 10.17 -5.82
C LYS A 22 11.25 8.65 -5.75
N LEU A 23 12.28 7.96 -6.22
CA LEU A 23 12.35 6.50 -6.16
C LEU A 23 12.51 5.98 -4.72
N ARG A 24 13.45 6.56 -3.96
CA ARG A 24 13.66 6.24 -2.54
C ARG A 24 12.40 6.45 -1.71
N LYS A 25 11.70 7.58 -1.94
CA LYS A 25 10.42 7.86 -1.26
C LYS A 25 9.36 6.82 -1.56
N LYS A 26 9.23 6.37 -2.81
CA LYS A 26 8.30 5.28 -3.17
C LYS A 26 8.67 3.97 -2.49
N LEU A 27 9.95 3.63 -2.45
CA LEU A 27 10.42 2.42 -1.79
C LEU A 27 10.15 2.45 -0.27
N ALA A 28 10.37 3.60 0.38
CA ALA A 28 10.08 3.77 1.80
C ALA A 28 8.59 3.55 2.14
N ILE A 29 7.68 4.10 1.32
CA ILE A 29 6.24 3.88 1.49
C ILE A 29 5.87 2.39 1.32
N LEU A 30 6.50 1.69 0.37
CA LEU A 30 6.29 0.25 0.18
C LEU A 30 6.77 -0.55 1.38
N LEU A 31 7.96 -0.25 1.92
CA LEU A 31 8.50 -0.93 3.10
C LEU A 31 7.60 -0.69 4.32
N ALA A 32 7.13 0.54 4.53
CA ALA A 32 6.23 0.85 5.62
C ALA A 32 4.89 0.08 5.56
N PHE A 33 4.43 -0.26 4.35
CA PHE A 33 3.26 -1.14 4.17
C PHE A 33 3.55 -2.57 4.65
N VAL A 34 4.73 -3.12 4.33
CA VAL A 34 5.16 -4.45 4.78
C VAL A 34 5.32 -4.50 6.30
N GLU A 35 5.85 -3.42 6.89
CA GLU A 35 5.96 -3.22 8.34
C GLU A 35 4.61 -2.96 9.04
N GLN A 36 3.49 -2.99 8.30
CA GLN A 36 2.13 -2.77 8.79
C GLN A 36 1.91 -1.41 9.50
N ARG A 37 2.69 -0.40 9.13
CA ARG A 37 2.65 0.91 9.78
C ARG A 37 1.41 1.68 9.36
N PRO A 38 0.79 2.48 10.24
CA PRO A 38 -0.40 3.23 9.88
C PRO A 38 -0.07 4.37 8.90
N ALA A 39 -0.94 4.57 7.90
CA ALA A 39 -0.70 5.50 6.80
C ALA A 39 -0.50 6.97 7.25
N TYR A 40 -1.11 7.40 8.37
CA TYR A 40 -0.93 8.77 8.89
C TYR A 40 0.49 9.00 9.40
N GLN A 41 1.07 7.99 10.07
CA GLN A 41 2.44 8.07 10.60
C GLN A 41 3.45 8.13 9.43
N VAL A 42 3.27 7.27 8.43
CA VAL A 42 4.10 7.23 7.22
C VAL A 42 4.03 8.55 6.45
N ALA A 43 2.85 9.17 6.40
CA ALA A 43 2.65 10.47 5.76
C ALA A 43 3.46 11.59 6.45
N GLN A 44 3.44 11.62 7.79
CA GLN A 44 4.20 12.58 8.59
C GLN A 44 5.72 12.38 8.42
N GLU A 45 6.21 11.16 8.58
CA GLU A 45 7.65 10.86 8.54
C GLU A 45 8.31 11.13 7.19
N HIS A 46 7.59 10.88 6.10
CA HIS A 46 8.14 11.05 4.75
C HIS A 46 7.72 12.37 4.09
N GLY A 47 7.01 13.25 4.80
CA GLY A 47 6.50 14.52 4.26
C GLY A 47 5.70 14.30 2.99
N VAL A 48 4.71 13.41 3.05
CA VAL A 48 3.78 13.08 1.96
C VAL A 48 2.37 13.31 2.44
N SER A 49 1.50 13.85 1.60
CA SER A 49 0.10 14.02 1.98
C SER A 49 -0.54 12.66 2.33
N TYR A 50 -1.26 12.59 3.45
CA TYR A 50 -1.95 11.38 3.90
C TYR A 50 -2.78 10.69 2.79
N PRO A 51 -3.59 11.39 1.97
CA PRO A 51 -4.36 10.76 0.90
C PRO A 51 -3.50 10.00 -0.12
N VAL A 52 -2.28 10.44 -0.37
CA VAL A 52 -1.35 9.75 -1.30
C VAL A 52 -0.90 8.44 -0.70
N VAL A 53 -0.51 8.40 0.58
CA VAL A 53 -0.10 7.16 1.26
C VAL A 53 -1.27 6.18 1.31
N THR A 54 -2.46 6.65 1.68
CA THR A 54 -3.68 5.82 1.72
C THR A 54 -4.02 5.23 0.35
N ARG A 55 -3.90 6.00 -0.74
CA ARG A 55 -4.12 5.51 -2.11
C ARG A 55 -3.11 4.44 -2.49
N VAL A 56 -1.83 4.63 -2.14
CA VAL A 56 -0.78 3.64 -2.40
C VAL A 56 -1.08 2.34 -1.65
N PHE A 57 -1.40 2.43 -0.34
CA PHE A 57 -1.74 1.27 0.48
C PHE A 57 -2.94 0.51 -0.06
N ARG A 58 -4.00 1.24 -0.45
CA ARG A 58 -5.19 0.64 -1.06
C ARG A 58 -4.85 -0.12 -2.34
N THR A 59 -4.06 0.49 -3.23
CA THR A 59 -3.63 -0.14 -4.49
C THR A 59 -2.87 -1.44 -4.22
N ILE A 60 -1.98 -1.47 -3.21
CA ILE A 60 -1.24 -2.69 -2.85
C ILE A 60 -2.20 -3.77 -2.36
N ARG A 61 -3.17 -3.43 -1.51
CA ARG A 61 -4.18 -4.39 -1.02
C ARG A 61 -5.03 -4.95 -2.15
N GLU A 62 -5.45 -4.12 -3.10
CA GLU A 62 -6.19 -4.54 -4.29
C GLU A 62 -5.37 -5.52 -5.13
N LEU A 63 -4.09 -5.23 -5.35
CA LEU A 63 -3.18 -6.14 -6.08
C LEU A 63 -3.00 -7.48 -5.37
N LEU A 64 -2.81 -7.46 -4.05
CA LEU A 64 -2.70 -8.68 -3.25
C LEU A 64 -4.00 -9.49 -3.29
N TYR A 65 -5.15 -8.82 -3.16
CA TYR A 65 -6.46 -9.46 -3.27
C TYR A 65 -6.61 -10.17 -4.62
N HIS A 66 -6.35 -9.48 -5.74
CA HIS A 66 -6.45 -10.09 -7.07
C HIS A 66 -5.46 -11.23 -7.27
N GLN A 67 -4.25 -11.13 -6.73
CA GLN A 67 -3.27 -12.22 -6.79
C GLN A 67 -3.74 -13.44 -5.99
N CYS A 68 -4.23 -13.22 -4.77
CA CYS A 68 -4.81 -14.26 -3.93
C CYS A 68 -6.03 -14.91 -4.57
N GLU A 69 -6.90 -14.16 -5.25
CA GLU A 69 -8.04 -14.72 -6.00
C GLU A 69 -7.58 -15.62 -7.15
N LEU A 70 -6.52 -15.23 -7.88
CA LEU A 70 -5.96 -16.07 -8.95
C LEU A 70 -5.39 -17.39 -8.40
N GLU A 71 -4.75 -17.35 -7.25
CA GLU A 71 -4.20 -18.53 -6.57
C GLU A 71 -5.31 -19.38 -5.91
N GLY A 72 -6.28 -18.73 -5.28
CA GLY A 72 -7.39 -19.30 -4.54
C GLY A 72 -8.49 -19.90 -5.42
N LYS A 73 -8.64 -19.46 -6.67
CA LYS A 73 -9.46 -20.17 -7.67
C LYS A 73 -9.02 -21.63 -7.88
N ARG A 74 -7.79 -21.98 -7.50
CA ARG A 74 -7.28 -23.36 -7.52
C ARG A 74 -7.70 -24.18 -6.28
N LEU A 75 -8.34 -23.55 -5.30
CA LEU A 75 -8.82 -24.09 -4.03
C LEU A 75 -10.33 -23.78 -3.89
N SER A 76 -11.15 -24.24 -4.85
CA SER A 76 -12.60 -24.08 -4.79
C SER A 76 -13.21 -25.13 -3.84
N GLY A 77 -13.22 -24.80 -2.55
CA GLY A 77 -14.05 -25.43 -1.53
C GLY A 77 -14.74 -24.33 -0.72
N ASP A 78 -15.87 -24.65 -0.10
CA ASP A 78 -16.65 -23.69 0.70
C ASP A 78 -15.77 -23.05 1.79
N ILE A 79 -15.66 -21.72 1.76
CA ILE A 79 -14.95 -20.95 2.78
C ILE A 79 -15.97 -20.57 3.85
N GLU A 80 -15.98 -21.30 4.97
CA GLU A 80 -16.78 -20.94 6.13
C GLU A 80 -16.12 -19.76 6.85
N ILE A 81 -16.70 -18.57 6.69
CA ILE A 81 -16.25 -17.34 7.37
C ILE A 81 -17.05 -17.21 8.66
N ASP A 82 -16.40 -17.38 9.80
CA ASP A 82 -17.05 -17.24 11.11
C ASP A 82 -17.32 -15.75 11.42
N GLU A 83 -18.54 -15.30 11.13
CA GLU A 83 -18.98 -13.91 11.29
C GLU A 83 -18.90 -13.42 12.75
N ALA A 84 -18.94 -14.34 13.71
CA ALA A 84 -18.80 -14.03 15.13
C ALA A 84 -17.39 -13.55 15.49
N TYR A 85 -16.37 -13.97 14.75
CA TYR A 85 -14.97 -13.67 15.05
C TYR A 85 -14.57 -12.23 14.68
N PHE A 86 -15.12 -11.68 13.59
CA PHE A 86 -14.73 -10.34 13.10
C PHE A 86 -15.62 -9.20 13.62
N GLY A 87 -16.75 -9.52 14.26
CA GLY A 87 -17.70 -8.55 14.77
C GLY A 87 -18.43 -7.84 13.63
N GLY A 88 -19.76 -8.00 13.57
CA GLY A 88 -20.60 -7.39 12.55
C GLY A 88 -20.39 -5.86 12.42
N ARG A 89 -20.43 -5.35 11.18
CA ARG A 89 -20.43 -3.91 10.89
C ARG A 89 -21.57 -3.23 11.66
N ARG A 90 -21.25 -2.46 12.71
CA ARG A 90 -22.24 -1.61 13.37
C ARG A 90 -22.63 -0.45 12.46
N LYS A 91 -23.87 -0.46 11.97
CA LYS A 91 -24.50 0.67 11.27
C LYS A 91 -25.01 1.66 12.32
N GLY A 92 -24.18 2.58 12.78
CA GLY A 92 -24.59 3.58 13.78
C GLY A 92 -23.63 4.75 13.89
N GLN A 93 -24.16 5.96 13.72
CA GLN A 93 -23.47 7.22 14.00
C GLN A 93 -23.11 7.26 15.49
N ALA A 94 -21.82 7.37 15.81
CA ALA A 94 -21.39 7.75 17.15
C ALA A 94 -21.74 9.24 17.35
N ARG A 95 -22.86 9.52 18.03
CA ARG A 95 -23.05 10.83 18.65
C ARG A 95 -22.20 10.86 19.93
N PRO A 96 -21.37 11.88 20.17
CA PRO A 96 -20.77 12.08 21.48
C PRO A 96 -21.89 12.37 22.49
N GLY A 97 -21.95 11.59 23.57
CA GLY A 97 -22.80 11.90 24.72
C GLY A 97 -22.30 13.17 25.40
N SER A 98 -23.27 14.03 25.72
CA SER A 98 -23.21 15.20 26.60
C SER A 98 -22.65 14.88 27.98
#